data_AF-A0A7Y2JBF8-F1
#
_entry.id   AF-A0A7Y2JBF8-F1
#
_cell.length_a   1.000
_cell.length_b   1.000
_cell.length_c   1.000
_cell.angle_alpha   90.00
_cell.angle_beta   90.00
_cell.angle_gamma   90.00
#
_symmetry.space_group_name_H-M   'P 1'
#
loop_
_entity.id
_entity.type
_entity.pdbx_description
1 polymer ?
#
loop_
_entity_poly.entity_id
_entity_poly.type
_entity_poly.pdbx_seq_one_letter_code
_entity_poly.pdbx_strand_id
1 'polypeptide(L)'
;ERRPSRYLLLLISQFVGPGVFSEDWAAGSGISVLSLPRSPFTALSGPGPLSLRETELRDWREGLRPSGRAEGIPWHRIARTLSAWADRKAGNALFPNPWRGIPVPRIASASALEELSKCPYRYFLRYMVKLLPAEEPEEGLSLNPQEMGTILHDVLRRIGRDVAEGKGWGDPTVASRRAFERFARENPTGLPGLFRIQCRGIETDVADFVEWERRRQESPDATRVEDVERAFETVGEKGLPSFRGRVDRVDRGPSGEAEIIDYKYRDGKNERAPIDGIRNGLSHQIPVYLVFARTLSPSVRASLFFLKGGVRTVTVTGSQWEEIRGEWAAALAEWLGLASSGIFPPLPHHRFTFAGKYPPRYCDACPFKDHCRVSPSFEGAKEETDALIRRVTTEPALSKIIRFRPGRES
;
A
#
# COMPACT_ATOMS: atom_id res chain seq x y z
N GLU A 1 -29.60 -2.87 -9.99
CA GLU A 1 -29.53 -3.09 -8.54
C GLU A 1 -28.22 -3.79 -8.16
N ARG A 2 -27.81 -3.77 -6.88
CA ARG A 2 -26.60 -4.47 -6.43
C ARG A 2 -26.92 -5.93 -6.10
N ARG A 3 -26.04 -6.81 -6.57
CA ARG A 3 -26.07 -8.26 -6.32
C ARG A 3 -25.66 -8.55 -4.87
N PRO A 4 -26.30 -9.49 -4.17
CA PRO A 4 -25.94 -9.88 -2.81
C PRO A 4 -24.54 -10.51 -2.77
N SER A 5 -23.97 -10.55 -1.56
CA SER A 5 -22.78 -11.36 -1.27
C SER A 5 -22.94 -12.77 -1.84
N ARG A 6 -21.95 -13.27 -2.56
CA ARG A 6 -21.99 -14.62 -3.12
C ARG A 6 -21.96 -15.68 -2.01
N TYR A 7 -21.42 -15.38 -0.83
CA TYR A 7 -21.52 -16.24 0.35
C TYR A 7 -22.95 -16.31 0.87
N LEU A 8 -23.69 -15.20 0.83
CA LEU A 8 -25.12 -15.19 1.11
C LEU A 8 -25.87 -16.04 0.08
N LEU A 9 -25.56 -15.93 -1.22
CA LEU A 9 -26.17 -16.80 -2.25
C LEU A 9 -25.82 -18.28 -2.07
N LEU A 10 -24.59 -18.60 -1.66
CA LEU A 10 -24.14 -19.97 -1.41
C LEU A 10 -24.82 -20.56 -0.17
N LEU A 11 -24.91 -19.78 0.92
CA LEU A 11 -25.66 -20.12 2.13
C LEU A 11 -27.15 -20.31 1.82
N ILE A 12 -27.77 -19.35 1.14
CA ILE A 12 -29.19 -19.45 0.77
C ILE A 12 -29.42 -20.66 -0.15
N SER A 13 -28.53 -20.95 -1.10
CA SER A 13 -28.64 -22.15 -1.94
C SER A 13 -28.50 -23.45 -1.16
N GLN A 14 -27.78 -23.45 -0.03
CA GLN A 14 -27.71 -24.60 0.89
C GLN A 14 -29.00 -24.76 1.71
N PHE A 15 -29.70 -23.68 2.05
CA PHE A 15 -30.94 -23.72 2.82
C PHE A 15 -32.21 -23.89 1.97
N VAL A 16 -32.24 -23.32 0.76
CA VAL A 16 -33.43 -23.26 -0.13
C VAL A 16 -33.32 -24.23 -1.31
N GLY A 17 -32.12 -24.78 -1.57
CA GLY A 17 -31.82 -25.68 -2.69
C GLY A 17 -31.04 -25.00 -3.83
N PRO A 18 -30.45 -25.78 -4.75
CA PRO A 18 -29.68 -25.25 -5.87
C PRO A 18 -30.58 -24.43 -6.81
N GLY A 19 -30.17 -23.19 -7.12
CA GLY A 19 -30.88 -22.32 -8.09
C GLY A 19 -31.13 -20.88 -7.65
N VAL A 20 -30.56 -20.41 -6.55
CA VAL A 20 -30.75 -19.01 -6.11
C VAL A 20 -29.75 -18.09 -6.83
N PHE A 21 -30.24 -17.39 -7.86
CA PHE A 21 -29.45 -16.45 -8.65
C PHE A 21 -29.48 -15.04 -8.05
N SER A 22 -28.45 -14.24 -8.35
CA SER A 22 -28.29 -12.88 -7.81
C SER A 22 -29.44 -11.92 -8.11
N GLU A 23 -30.27 -12.27 -9.08
CA GLU A 23 -31.40 -11.48 -9.58
C GLU A 23 -32.70 -11.81 -8.82
N ASP A 24 -32.85 -13.05 -8.33
CA ASP A 24 -34.12 -13.56 -7.77
C ASP A 24 -34.03 -13.96 -6.28
N TRP A 25 -32.86 -13.81 -5.66
CA TRP A 25 -32.60 -14.26 -4.29
C TRP A 25 -33.51 -13.63 -3.21
N ALA A 26 -33.88 -12.36 -3.39
CA ALA A 26 -34.74 -11.65 -2.45
C ALA A 26 -36.17 -12.22 -2.49
N ALA A 27 -36.66 -12.57 -3.68
CA ALA A 27 -37.96 -13.19 -3.88
C ALA A 27 -37.97 -14.67 -3.44
N GLY A 28 -36.92 -15.42 -3.75
CA GLY A 28 -36.80 -16.85 -3.42
C GLY A 28 -36.55 -17.16 -1.94
N SER A 29 -36.00 -16.22 -1.17
CA SER A 29 -35.71 -16.41 0.26
C SER A 29 -36.86 -16.01 1.19
N GLY A 30 -37.84 -15.23 0.72
CA GLY A 30 -38.91 -14.67 1.55
C GLY A 30 -38.44 -13.65 2.61
N ILE A 31 -37.18 -13.20 2.53
CA ILE A 31 -36.57 -12.27 3.49
C ILE A 31 -36.74 -10.83 3.00
N SER A 32 -37.20 -9.94 3.88
CA SER A 32 -37.21 -8.50 3.60
C SER A 32 -35.77 -7.96 3.60
N VAL A 33 -35.28 -7.56 2.42
CA VAL A 33 -33.91 -7.06 2.24
C VAL A 33 -33.87 -5.56 2.51
N LEU A 34 -33.13 -5.16 3.55
CA LEU A 34 -32.78 -3.76 3.79
C LEU A 34 -31.51 -3.42 3.02
N SER A 35 -31.64 -2.56 2.00
CA SER A 35 -30.49 -2.01 1.27
C SER A 35 -29.84 -0.92 2.12
N LEU A 36 -28.66 -1.20 2.67
CA LEU A 36 -27.86 -0.20 3.37
C LEU A 36 -26.99 0.57 2.37
N PRO A 37 -27.06 1.92 2.36
CA PRO A 37 -26.20 2.71 1.50
C PRO A 37 -24.72 2.58 1.92
N ARG A 38 -23.81 2.51 0.94
CA ARG A 38 -22.34 2.41 1.18
C ARG A 38 -21.75 3.62 1.92
N SER A 39 -22.43 4.76 1.85
CA SER A 39 -22.04 5.95 2.61
C SER A 39 -22.47 5.77 4.06
N PRO A 40 -21.53 5.71 5.02
CA PRO A 40 -21.86 5.61 6.44
C PRO A 40 -22.82 6.73 6.88
N PHE A 41 -22.67 7.92 6.28
CA PHE A 41 -23.51 9.08 6.56
C PHE A 41 -24.89 9.01 5.94
N THR A 42 -25.05 8.31 4.83
CA THR A 42 -26.38 8.07 4.24
C THR A 42 -27.10 6.97 5.03
N ALA A 43 -26.35 6.02 5.61
CA ALA A 43 -26.91 4.97 6.47
C ALA A 43 -27.54 5.55 7.75
N LEU A 44 -27.00 6.65 8.28
CA LEU A 44 -27.58 7.39 9.42
C LEU A 44 -28.99 7.93 9.18
N SER A 45 -29.36 8.16 7.91
CA SER A 45 -30.69 8.66 7.53
C SER A 45 -31.59 7.56 6.96
N GLY A 46 -31.14 6.31 6.99
CA GLY A 46 -31.87 5.16 6.48
C GLY A 46 -32.89 4.59 7.48
N PRO A 47 -33.76 3.67 7.04
CA PRO A 47 -34.79 3.06 7.87
C PRO A 47 -34.26 2.00 8.87
N GLY A 48 -32.94 1.77 8.91
CA GLY A 48 -32.32 0.77 9.78
C GLY A 48 -32.20 1.24 11.24
N PRO A 49 -32.14 0.30 12.20
CA PRO A 49 -31.88 0.64 13.60
C PRO A 49 -30.51 1.29 13.74
N LEU A 50 -30.44 2.45 14.40
CA LEU A 50 -29.19 3.11 14.72
C LEU A 50 -28.76 2.73 16.13
N SER A 51 -27.48 2.43 16.31
CA SER A 51 -26.88 2.39 17.63
C SER A 51 -26.96 3.77 18.33
N LEU A 52 -26.76 3.80 19.64
CA LEU A 52 -26.64 5.06 20.40
C LEU A 52 -25.56 5.98 19.81
N ARG A 53 -24.46 5.39 19.30
CA ARG A 53 -23.36 6.13 18.66
C ARG A 53 -23.80 6.78 17.36
N GLU A 54 -24.53 6.05 16.53
CA GLU A 54 -25.03 6.52 15.23
C GLU A 54 -26.13 7.56 15.39
N THR A 55 -26.97 7.42 16.42
CA THR A 55 -27.99 8.41 16.80
C THR A 55 -27.34 9.74 17.15
N GLU A 56 -26.36 9.75 18.07
CA GLU A 56 -25.65 10.99 18.44
C GLU A 56 -24.87 11.61 17.25
N LEU A 57 -24.35 10.79 16.34
CA LEU A 57 -23.69 11.26 15.12
C LEU A 57 -24.68 11.90 14.13
N ARG A 58 -25.90 11.37 14.01
CA ARG A 58 -26.99 11.96 13.23
C ARG A 58 -27.41 13.30 13.83
N ASP A 59 -27.67 13.32 15.13
CA ASP A 59 -28.11 14.53 15.84
C ASP A 59 -27.07 15.66 15.70
N TRP A 60 -25.77 15.34 15.81
CA TRP A 60 -24.69 16.28 15.51
C TRP A 60 -24.80 16.91 14.11
N ARG A 61 -25.10 16.09 13.10
CA ARG A 61 -25.20 16.53 11.71
C ARG A 61 -26.43 17.41 11.46
N GLU A 62 -27.47 17.23 12.26
CA GLU A 62 -28.67 18.08 12.26
C GLU A 62 -28.47 19.37 13.09
N GLY A 63 -27.25 19.60 13.59
CA GLY A 63 -26.87 20.83 14.30
C GLY A 63 -27.07 20.76 15.82
N LEU A 64 -27.45 19.59 16.35
CA LEU A 64 -27.61 19.40 17.79
C LEU A 64 -26.26 19.12 18.44
N ARG A 65 -26.04 19.60 19.67
CA ARG A 65 -24.81 19.26 20.40
C ARG A 65 -24.91 17.81 20.90
N PRO A 66 -23.89 16.96 20.67
CA PRO A 66 -23.86 15.62 21.25
C PRO A 66 -24.00 15.71 22.77
N SER A 67 -25.00 15.01 23.32
CA SER A 67 -25.32 15.07 24.74
C SER A 67 -24.28 14.38 25.64
N GLY A 68 -23.32 13.65 25.04
CA GLY A 68 -22.26 12.93 25.74
C GLY A 68 -22.74 11.65 26.41
N ARG A 69 -23.91 11.12 26.04
CA ARG A 69 -24.58 10.01 26.73
C ARG A 69 -24.03 8.64 26.36
N ALA A 70 -23.34 8.50 25.22
CA ALA A 70 -22.66 7.26 24.89
C ALA A 70 -21.32 7.16 25.63
N GLU A 71 -21.28 6.36 26.71
CA GLU A 71 -20.06 6.08 27.48
C GLU A 71 -18.89 5.68 26.56
N GLY A 72 -17.73 6.31 26.78
CA GLY A 72 -16.48 6.00 26.07
C GLY A 72 -16.27 6.71 24.73
N ILE A 73 -17.18 7.59 24.28
CA ILE A 73 -17.00 8.34 23.02
C ILE A 73 -16.37 9.72 23.26
N PRO A 74 -15.17 10.03 22.71
CA PRO A 74 -14.53 11.33 22.89
C PRO A 74 -15.13 12.41 21.97
N TRP A 75 -16.39 12.80 22.21
CA TRP A 75 -17.16 13.72 21.37
C TRP A 75 -16.47 15.06 21.10
N HIS A 76 -15.74 15.62 22.06
CA HIS A 76 -14.97 16.85 21.86
C HIS A 76 -13.90 16.70 20.74
N ARG A 77 -13.29 15.53 20.58
CA ARG A 77 -12.33 15.25 19.48
C ARG A 77 -13.03 14.93 18.18
N ILE A 78 -14.13 14.17 18.26
CA ILE A 78 -14.92 13.74 17.11
C ILE A 78 -15.61 14.94 16.47
N ALA A 79 -16.32 15.77 17.23
CA ALA A 79 -17.00 16.96 16.73
C ALA A 79 -16.03 17.94 16.04
N ARG A 80 -14.80 18.10 16.57
CA ARG A 80 -13.77 18.91 15.91
C ARG A 80 -13.36 18.33 14.55
N THR A 81 -13.20 17.02 14.46
CA THR A 81 -12.89 16.31 13.21
C THR A 81 -14.04 16.42 12.21
N LEU A 82 -15.27 16.19 12.68
CA LEU A 82 -16.48 16.23 11.87
C LEU A 82 -16.81 17.65 11.38
N SER A 83 -16.61 18.67 12.22
CA SER A 83 -16.74 20.08 11.83
C SER A 83 -15.73 20.44 10.74
N ALA A 84 -14.48 19.99 10.88
CA ALA A 84 -13.48 20.18 9.84
C ALA A 84 -13.82 19.43 8.53
N TRP A 85 -14.51 18.28 8.62
CA TRP A 85 -15.05 17.58 7.46
C TRP A 85 -16.24 18.32 6.83
N ALA A 86 -17.11 18.94 7.64
CA ALA A 86 -18.21 19.77 7.16
C ALA A 86 -17.70 21.04 6.47
N ASP A 87 -16.67 21.69 7.03
CA ASP A 87 -15.98 22.82 6.41
C ASP A 87 -15.37 22.40 5.07
N ARG A 88 -14.77 21.21 4.99
CA ARG A 88 -14.29 20.66 3.72
C ARG A 88 -15.42 20.42 2.72
N LYS A 89 -16.54 19.85 3.17
CA LYS A 89 -17.73 19.65 2.32
C LYS A 89 -18.26 20.98 1.77
N ALA A 90 -18.22 22.04 2.57
CA ALA A 90 -18.58 23.40 2.18
C ALA A 90 -17.50 24.13 1.35
N GLY A 91 -16.34 23.51 1.12
CA GLY A 91 -15.22 24.11 0.37
C GLY A 91 -14.33 25.06 1.18
N ASN A 92 -14.59 25.22 2.47
CA ASN A 92 -13.92 26.18 3.36
C ASN A 92 -12.54 25.70 3.85
N ALA A 93 -12.21 24.41 3.73
CA ALA A 93 -10.91 23.86 4.13
C ALA A 93 -10.47 22.67 3.25
N LEU A 94 -9.19 22.59 2.87
CA LEU A 94 -8.63 21.39 2.20
C LEU A 94 -8.33 20.26 3.19
N PHE A 95 -7.93 20.64 4.41
CA PHE A 95 -7.37 19.73 5.40
C PHE A 95 -8.05 19.97 6.75
N PRO A 96 -8.17 18.91 7.56
CA PRO A 96 -8.62 19.09 8.92
C PRO A 96 -7.68 20.07 9.65
N ASN A 97 -8.22 21.19 10.13
CA ASN A 97 -7.49 22.25 10.85
C ASN A 97 -6.76 21.80 12.16
N PRO A 98 -7.03 20.63 12.81
CA PRO A 98 -6.29 20.19 13.99
C PRO A 98 -4.80 19.86 13.81
N TRP A 99 -4.27 19.88 12.59
CA TRP A 99 -2.98 19.26 12.25
C TRP A 99 -1.89 20.24 11.81
N ARG A 100 -2.03 21.55 12.09
CA ARG A 100 -0.91 22.49 11.90
C ARG A 100 0.22 22.13 12.87
N GLY A 101 1.43 21.92 12.35
CA GLY A 101 2.62 21.61 13.15
C GLY A 101 2.74 20.14 13.55
N ILE A 102 2.52 19.22 12.61
CA ILE A 102 2.83 17.80 12.84
C ILE A 102 4.36 17.65 12.91
N PRO A 103 4.93 17.10 13.99
CA PRO A 103 6.35 16.82 14.01
C PRO A 103 6.68 15.80 12.91
N VAL A 104 7.76 16.07 12.17
CA VAL A 104 8.32 15.12 11.20
C VAL A 104 8.46 13.76 11.91
N PRO A 105 7.98 12.65 11.31
CA PRO A 105 8.11 11.34 11.93
C PRO A 105 9.59 11.08 12.22
N ARG A 106 9.94 10.89 13.50
CA ARG A 106 11.32 10.60 13.93
C ARG A 106 11.86 9.34 13.26
N ILE A 107 10.97 8.41 12.94
CA ILE A 107 11.28 7.15 12.28
C ILE A 107 10.30 6.94 11.12
N ALA A 108 10.81 6.59 9.94
CA ALA A 108 10.02 6.34 8.73
C ALA A 108 10.34 4.97 8.11
N SER A 109 9.37 4.35 7.42
CA SER A 109 9.60 3.17 6.59
C SER A 109 9.57 3.52 5.10
N ALA A 110 10.24 2.74 4.27
CA ALA A 110 10.20 2.89 2.81
C ALA A 110 8.76 2.99 2.26
N SER A 111 7.90 2.06 2.67
CA SER A 111 6.49 2.02 2.27
C SER A 111 5.70 3.26 2.71
N ALA A 112 6.02 3.85 3.87
CA ALA A 112 5.38 5.08 4.32
C ALA A 112 5.82 6.28 3.49
N LEU A 113 7.11 6.36 3.14
CA LEU A 113 7.63 7.43 2.27
C LEU A 113 7.07 7.32 0.84
N GLU A 114 6.98 6.12 0.28
CA GLU A 114 6.34 5.90 -1.02
C GLU A 114 4.85 6.27 -0.99
N GLU A 115 4.16 5.99 0.10
CA GLU A 115 2.77 6.43 0.25
C GLU A 115 2.66 7.96 0.23
N LEU A 116 3.57 8.64 0.94
CA LEU A 116 3.61 10.10 1.05
C LEU A 116 3.85 10.76 -0.31
N SER A 117 4.89 10.35 -1.04
CA SER A 117 5.21 10.94 -2.35
C SER A 117 4.22 10.52 -3.46
N LYS A 118 3.60 9.35 -3.34
CA LYS A 118 2.53 8.90 -4.25
C LYS A 118 1.23 9.66 -4.04
N CYS A 119 0.76 9.82 -2.80
CA CYS A 119 -0.43 10.61 -2.47
C CYS A 119 -0.42 10.99 -0.98
N PRO A 120 -0.07 12.24 -0.63
CA PRO A 120 -0.04 12.71 0.76
C PRO A 120 -1.37 12.51 1.51
N TYR A 121 -2.51 12.67 0.83
CA TYR A 121 -3.81 12.38 1.45
C TYR A 121 -3.96 10.91 1.85
N ARG A 122 -3.45 9.99 1.04
CA ARG A 122 -3.46 8.54 1.31
C ARG A 122 -2.55 8.22 2.51
N TYR A 123 -1.38 8.85 2.55
CA TYR A 123 -0.47 8.77 3.70
C TYR A 123 -1.14 9.26 4.98
N PHE A 124 -1.82 10.41 4.93
CA PHE A 124 -2.54 10.96 6.06
C PHE A 124 -3.59 9.98 6.60
N LEU A 125 -4.44 9.43 5.74
CA LEU A 125 -5.47 8.47 6.16
C LEU A 125 -4.84 7.20 6.75
N ARG A 126 -3.82 6.63 6.10
CA ARG A 126 -3.21 5.35 6.50
C ARG A 126 -2.32 5.46 7.74
N TYR A 127 -1.44 6.46 7.82
CA TYR A 127 -0.38 6.51 8.82
C TYR A 127 -0.66 7.50 9.95
N MET A 128 -1.33 8.61 9.66
CA MET A 128 -1.65 9.63 10.67
C MET A 128 -2.98 9.32 11.37
N VAL A 129 -4.04 9.11 10.58
CA VAL A 129 -5.37 8.77 11.10
C VAL A 129 -5.46 7.29 11.46
N LYS A 130 -4.63 6.43 10.85
CA LYS A 130 -4.69 4.96 10.98
C LYS A 130 -6.06 4.40 10.61
N LEU A 131 -6.66 4.99 9.57
CA LEU A 131 -7.90 4.52 9.02
C LEU A 131 -7.66 3.15 8.36
N LEU A 132 -8.35 2.13 8.86
CA LEU A 132 -8.39 0.83 8.22
C LEU A 132 -9.35 0.93 7.03
N PRO A 133 -8.90 0.61 5.81
CA PRO A 133 -9.81 0.53 4.68
C PRO A 133 -10.80 -0.61 4.90
N ALA A 134 -12.02 -0.47 4.38
CA ALA A 134 -12.99 -1.55 4.39
C ALA A 134 -12.42 -2.74 3.60
N GLU A 135 -12.33 -3.89 4.25
CA GLU A 135 -12.03 -5.15 3.56
C GLU A 135 -13.31 -5.59 2.85
N GLU A 136 -13.27 -5.73 1.53
CA GLU A 136 -14.33 -6.37 0.73
C GLU A 136 -13.82 -7.76 0.26
N PRO A 137 -13.59 -8.72 1.18
CA PRO A 137 -12.99 -10.03 0.86
C PRO A 137 -13.86 -10.87 -0.10
N GLU A 138 -15.12 -10.50 -0.26
CA GLU A 138 -16.13 -11.22 -1.04
C GLU A 138 -15.98 -11.08 -2.57
N GLU A 139 -15.14 -10.15 -3.06
CA GLU A 139 -15.01 -9.87 -4.50
C GLU A 139 -13.95 -10.76 -5.21
N GLY A 140 -13.09 -11.47 -4.47
CA GLY A 140 -11.97 -12.25 -5.02
C GLY A 140 -12.29 -13.71 -5.31
N LEU A 141 -12.50 -14.10 -6.57
CA LEU A 141 -12.67 -15.51 -6.97
C LEU A 141 -11.35 -16.32 -6.96
N SER A 142 -10.23 -15.64 -6.85
CA SER A 142 -8.87 -16.16 -6.93
C SER A 142 -7.94 -15.25 -6.13
N LEU A 143 -6.72 -15.71 -5.87
CA LEU A 143 -5.71 -14.89 -5.21
C LEU A 143 -5.43 -13.61 -6.01
N ASN A 144 -5.41 -12.48 -5.34
CA ASN A 144 -5.00 -11.21 -5.91
C ASN A 144 -3.45 -11.11 -5.96
N PRO A 145 -2.87 -10.13 -6.68
CA PRO A 145 -1.42 -10.00 -6.79
C PRO A 145 -0.66 -9.86 -5.46
N GLN A 146 -1.27 -9.21 -4.46
CA GLN A 146 -0.66 -9.04 -3.15
C GLN A 146 -0.64 -10.36 -2.36
N GLU A 147 -1.71 -11.15 -2.44
CA GLU A 147 -1.78 -12.47 -1.81
C GLU A 147 -0.79 -13.45 -2.45
N MET A 148 -0.71 -13.48 -3.78
CA MET A 148 0.29 -14.30 -4.48
C MET A 148 1.72 -13.90 -4.10
N GLY A 149 2.00 -12.60 -3.99
CA GLY A 149 3.28 -12.10 -3.47
C GLY A 149 3.54 -12.58 -2.05
N THR A 150 2.55 -12.45 -1.15
CA THR A 150 2.68 -12.89 0.25
C THR A 150 3.04 -14.37 0.36
N ILE A 151 2.40 -15.22 -0.45
CA ILE A 151 2.73 -16.64 -0.52
C ILE A 151 4.17 -16.83 -1.02
N LEU A 152 4.57 -16.16 -2.10
CA LEU A 152 5.94 -16.23 -2.63
C LEU A 152 6.97 -15.86 -1.55
N HIS A 153 6.80 -14.73 -0.84
CA HIS A 153 7.73 -14.33 0.22
C HIS A 153 7.80 -15.39 1.33
N ASP A 154 6.67 -16.02 1.70
CA ASP A 154 6.64 -17.06 2.72
C ASP A 154 7.46 -18.31 2.29
N VAL A 155 7.40 -18.69 1.01
CA VAL A 155 8.23 -19.76 0.43
C VAL A 155 9.71 -19.39 0.44
N LEU A 156 10.06 -18.23 -0.13
CA LEU A 156 11.44 -17.80 -0.28
C LEU A 156 12.12 -17.56 1.07
N ARG A 157 11.39 -17.05 2.05
CA ARG A 157 11.87 -16.92 3.43
C ARG A 157 12.30 -18.27 4.01
N ARG A 158 11.53 -19.34 3.80
CA ARG A 158 11.88 -20.68 4.32
C ARG A 158 13.14 -21.21 3.67
N ILE A 159 13.18 -21.15 2.35
CA ILE A 159 14.35 -21.59 1.56
C ILE A 159 15.59 -20.78 1.97
N GLY A 160 15.46 -19.45 2.02
CA GLY A 160 16.56 -18.56 2.37
C GLY A 160 17.10 -18.77 3.80
N ARG A 161 16.24 -19.15 4.76
CA ARG A 161 16.70 -19.56 6.11
C ARG A 161 17.55 -20.81 6.07
N ASP A 162 17.09 -21.84 5.36
CA ASP A 162 17.86 -23.08 5.23
C ASP A 162 19.22 -22.82 4.55
N VAL A 163 19.26 -21.92 3.55
CA VAL A 163 20.52 -21.51 2.90
C VAL A 163 21.44 -20.75 3.87
N ALA A 164 20.92 -19.78 4.62
CA ALA A 164 21.70 -19.02 5.61
C ALA A 164 22.27 -19.92 6.72
N GLU A 165 21.57 -21.00 7.07
CA GLU A 165 22.01 -22.03 8.03
C GLU A 165 22.97 -23.06 7.41
N GLY A 166 23.35 -22.92 6.13
CA GLY A 166 24.30 -23.80 5.45
C GLY A 166 23.70 -25.12 4.93
N LYS A 167 22.38 -25.29 4.95
CA LYS A 167 21.70 -26.48 4.39
C LYS A 167 21.59 -26.45 2.86
N GLY A 168 21.91 -25.30 2.24
CA GLY A 168 21.83 -25.08 0.80
C GLY A 168 20.39 -24.85 0.31
N TRP A 169 20.25 -24.70 -1.01
CA TRP A 169 18.99 -24.29 -1.63
C TRP A 169 17.88 -25.36 -1.65
N GLY A 170 18.22 -26.64 -1.45
CA GLY A 170 17.27 -27.73 -1.27
C GLY A 170 16.24 -27.91 -2.40
N ASP A 171 15.20 -28.70 -2.13
CA ASP A 171 14.00 -28.82 -2.98
C ASP A 171 12.94 -27.80 -2.52
N PRO A 172 12.52 -26.84 -3.37
CA PRO A 172 11.54 -25.84 -2.99
C PRO A 172 10.14 -26.40 -2.72
N THR A 173 9.82 -27.62 -3.19
CA THR A 173 8.50 -28.26 -3.06
C THR A 173 8.00 -28.30 -1.61
N VAL A 174 8.89 -28.60 -0.66
CA VAL A 174 8.53 -28.71 0.77
C VAL A 174 8.19 -27.34 1.35
N ALA A 175 8.97 -26.31 1.00
CA ALA A 175 8.72 -24.93 1.44
C ALA A 175 7.42 -24.37 0.83
N SER A 176 7.20 -24.62 -0.47
CA SER A 176 5.97 -24.30 -1.21
C SER A 176 4.75 -24.90 -0.55
N ARG A 177 4.73 -26.22 -0.33
CA ARG A 177 3.61 -26.92 0.31
C ARG A 177 3.25 -26.31 1.67
N ARG A 178 4.25 -26.09 2.53
CA ARG A 178 4.04 -25.51 3.87
C ARG A 178 3.49 -24.08 3.80
N ALA A 179 3.94 -23.26 2.86
CA ALA A 179 3.42 -21.91 2.68
C ALA A 179 1.97 -21.92 2.17
N PHE A 180 1.65 -22.79 1.21
CA PHE A 180 0.30 -22.93 0.67
C PHE A 180 -0.70 -23.41 1.72
N GLU A 181 -0.36 -24.44 2.49
CA GLU A 181 -1.19 -24.96 3.59
C GLU A 181 -1.42 -23.92 4.67
N ARG A 182 -0.38 -23.17 5.03
CA ARG A 182 -0.49 -22.08 6.01
C ARG A 182 -1.41 -20.98 5.51
N PHE A 183 -1.21 -20.50 4.28
CA PHE A 183 -2.04 -19.45 3.69
C PHE A 183 -3.52 -19.87 3.66
N ALA A 184 -3.80 -21.10 3.19
CA ALA A 184 -5.16 -21.63 3.11
C ALA A 184 -5.85 -21.81 4.47
N ARG A 185 -5.08 -21.97 5.55
CA ARG A 185 -5.62 -22.04 6.93
C ARG A 185 -5.96 -20.66 7.49
N GLU A 186 -5.17 -19.65 7.13
CA GLU A 186 -5.23 -18.31 7.72
C GLU A 186 -6.08 -17.32 6.88
N ASN A 187 -6.36 -17.63 5.62
CA ASN A 187 -6.95 -16.68 4.66
C ASN A 187 -7.98 -17.35 3.73
N PRO A 188 -8.96 -16.60 3.22
CA PRO A 188 -9.82 -17.08 2.15
C PRO A 188 -9.00 -17.31 0.86
N THR A 189 -9.23 -18.45 0.19
CA THR A 189 -8.48 -18.83 -1.01
C THR A 189 -9.23 -18.61 -2.32
N GLY A 190 -10.50 -18.18 -2.27
CA GLY A 190 -11.39 -18.16 -3.42
C GLY A 190 -11.73 -19.58 -3.91
N LEU A 191 -11.86 -19.77 -5.23
CA LEU A 191 -12.21 -21.06 -5.83
C LEU A 191 -11.04 -22.07 -5.70
N PRO A 192 -11.27 -23.28 -5.12
CA PRO A 192 -10.19 -24.24 -4.86
C PRO A 192 -9.37 -24.64 -6.09
N GLY A 193 -10.02 -24.76 -7.26
CA GLY A 193 -9.33 -25.09 -8.51
C GLY A 193 -8.38 -23.98 -8.97
N LEU A 194 -8.82 -22.72 -8.89
CA LEU A 194 -7.99 -21.56 -9.25
C LEU A 194 -6.84 -21.38 -8.26
N PHE A 195 -7.10 -21.53 -6.97
CA PHE A 195 -6.06 -21.52 -5.93
C PHE A 195 -4.94 -22.52 -6.23
N ARG A 196 -5.29 -23.79 -6.53
CA ARG A 196 -4.29 -24.81 -6.89
C ARG A 196 -3.51 -24.48 -8.16
N ILE A 197 -4.13 -23.87 -9.15
CA ILE A 197 -3.45 -23.44 -10.39
C ILE A 197 -2.45 -22.32 -10.07
N GLN A 198 -2.85 -21.33 -9.28
CA GLN A 198 -1.97 -20.22 -8.87
C GLN A 198 -0.81 -20.71 -7.99
N CYS A 199 -1.07 -21.61 -7.03
CA CYS A 199 -0.02 -22.24 -6.23
C CYS A 199 1.00 -22.99 -7.09
N ARG A 200 0.54 -23.78 -8.08
CA ARG A 200 1.44 -24.45 -9.03
C ARG A 200 2.28 -23.47 -9.83
N GLY A 201 1.70 -22.35 -10.27
CA GLY A 201 2.45 -21.29 -10.94
C GLY A 201 3.57 -20.70 -10.06
N ILE A 202 3.25 -20.38 -8.81
CA ILE A 202 4.24 -19.90 -7.83
C ILE A 202 5.33 -20.95 -7.60
N GLU A 203 4.96 -22.23 -7.46
CA GLU A 203 5.91 -23.32 -7.25
C GLU A 203 6.89 -23.49 -8.43
N THR A 204 6.40 -23.42 -9.67
CA THR A 204 7.25 -23.41 -10.87
C THR A 204 8.20 -22.22 -10.87
N ASP A 205 7.69 -21.00 -10.66
CA ASP A 205 8.53 -19.78 -10.65
C ASP A 205 9.59 -19.83 -9.53
N VAL A 206 9.28 -20.41 -8.37
CA VAL A 206 10.25 -20.61 -7.28
C VAL A 206 11.31 -21.64 -7.66
N ALA A 207 10.92 -22.75 -8.31
CA ALA A 207 11.87 -23.75 -8.77
C ALA A 207 12.86 -23.18 -9.79
N ASP A 208 12.36 -22.38 -10.73
CA ASP A 208 13.19 -21.65 -11.70
C ASP A 208 14.14 -20.67 -11.00
N PHE A 209 13.67 -19.96 -9.97
CA PHE A 209 14.50 -19.06 -9.17
C PHE A 209 15.60 -19.80 -8.41
N VAL A 210 15.29 -20.92 -7.75
CA VAL A 210 16.27 -21.73 -7.01
C VAL A 210 17.37 -22.22 -7.95
N GLU A 211 16.99 -22.70 -9.12
CA GLU A 211 17.96 -23.18 -10.10
C GLU A 211 18.82 -22.04 -10.68
N TRP A 212 18.23 -20.87 -10.89
CA TRP A 212 18.98 -19.67 -11.25
C TRP A 212 19.98 -19.24 -10.16
N GLU A 213 19.61 -19.29 -8.87
CA GLU A 213 20.51 -18.99 -7.76
C GLU A 213 21.68 -19.98 -7.66
N ARG A 214 21.45 -21.28 -7.91
CA ARG A 214 22.54 -22.27 -7.95
C ARG A 214 23.59 -21.90 -9.00
N ARG A 215 23.16 -21.57 -10.22
CA ARG A 215 24.05 -21.10 -11.29
C ARG A 215 24.73 -19.79 -10.94
N ARG A 216 24.01 -18.85 -10.32
CA ARG A 216 24.58 -17.58 -9.85
C ARG A 216 25.73 -17.84 -8.86
N GLN A 217 25.60 -18.83 -7.98
CA GLN A 217 26.59 -19.17 -6.96
C GLN A 217 27.84 -19.91 -7.45
N GLU A 218 27.86 -20.34 -8.72
CA GLU A 218 29.06 -20.88 -9.39
C GLU A 218 30.08 -19.77 -9.70
N SER A 219 29.64 -18.51 -9.78
CA SER A 219 30.53 -17.38 -9.97
C SER A 219 31.37 -17.10 -8.70
N PRO A 220 32.69 -16.90 -8.82
CA PRO A 220 33.54 -16.51 -7.68
C PRO A 220 33.13 -15.18 -7.04
N ASP A 221 32.53 -14.27 -7.83
CA ASP A 221 32.09 -12.94 -7.41
C ASP A 221 30.65 -12.93 -6.88
N ALA A 222 30.02 -14.10 -6.76
CA ALA A 222 28.64 -14.22 -6.31
C ALA A 222 28.49 -13.81 -4.85
N THR A 223 27.45 -13.02 -4.58
CA THR A 223 27.00 -12.78 -3.22
C THR A 223 26.27 -14.01 -2.69
N ARG A 224 26.35 -14.26 -1.38
CA ARG A 224 25.74 -15.42 -0.71
C ARG A 224 24.79 -14.96 0.39
N VAL A 225 23.72 -15.72 0.61
CA VAL A 225 22.74 -15.44 1.66
C VAL A 225 23.43 -15.35 3.02
N GLU A 226 23.33 -14.20 3.66
CA GLU A 226 23.78 -13.98 5.04
C GLU A 226 22.60 -14.02 6.01
N ASP A 227 21.50 -13.34 5.66
CA ASP A 227 20.33 -13.23 6.53
C ASP A 227 19.06 -13.03 5.70
N VAL A 228 17.90 -13.36 6.26
CA VAL A 228 16.60 -13.21 5.62
C VAL A 228 15.56 -12.67 6.59
N GLU A 229 14.62 -11.90 6.07
CA GLU A 229 13.62 -11.18 6.87
C GLU A 229 14.26 -10.31 7.97
N ARG A 230 15.44 -9.74 7.68
CA ARG A 230 16.21 -8.97 8.66
C ARG A 230 15.51 -7.65 8.97
N ALA A 231 15.12 -7.47 10.22
CA ALA A 231 14.63 -6.19 10.71
C ALA A 231 15.80 -5.21 10.89
N PHE A 232 15.57 -3.94 10.62
CA PHE A 232 16.59 -2.91 10.80
C PHE A 232 16.01 -1.60 11.30
N GLU A 233 16.87 -0.83 11.96
CA GLU A 233 16.69 0.58 12.25
C GLU A 233 18.02 1.30 12.00
N THR A 234 17.98 2.45 11.34
CA THR A 234 19.16 3.27 11.05
C THR A 234 19.17 4.51 11.93
N VAL A 235 20.36 5.08 12.13
CA VAL A 235 20.49 6.41 12.74
C VAL A 235 20.08 7.46 11.70
N GLY A 236 19.28 8.44 12.11
CA GLY A 236 18.91 9.57 11.26
C GLY A 236 20.10 10.45 10.94
N GLU A 237 20.20 10.92 9.70
CA GLU A 237 21.18 11.92 9.28
C GLU A 237 20.57 13.34 9.39
N LYS A 238 21.40 14.39 9.31
CA LYS A 238 20.92 15.78 9.42
C LYS A 238 19.86 16.07 8.36
N GLY A 239 18.62 16.31 8.80
CA GLY A 239 17.48 16.61 7.93
C GLY A 239 16.69 15.39 7.43
N LEU A 240 17.12 14.18 7.78
CA LEU A 240 16.42 12.93 7.45
C LEU A 240 16.02 12.17 8.73
N PRO A 241 14.88 11.45 8.72
CA PRO A 241 14.49 10.63 9.86
C PRO A 241 15.37 9.39 9.96
N SER A 242 15.34 8.73 11.11
CA SER A 242 15.77 7.33 11.19
C SER A 242 14.90 6.48 10.28
N PHE A 243 15.46 5.45 9.66
CA PHE A 243 14.68 4.51 8.85
C PHE A 243 14.51 3.21 9.59
N ARG A 244 13.30 2.64 9.53
CA ARG A 244 13.04 1.28 10.01
C ARG A 244 12.37 0.46 8.94
N GLY A 245 12.61 -0.84 8.97
CA GLY A 245 11.96 -1.76 8.06
C GLY A 245 12.38 -3.19 8.27
N ARG A 246 12.03 -3.99 7.29
CA ARG A 246 12.46 -5.37 7.14
C ARG A 246 12.83 -5.57 5.69
N VAL A 247 13.97 -6.21 5.44
CA VAL A 247 14.40 -6.59 4.09
C VAL A 247 14.17 -8.09 3.90
N ASP A 248 13.85 -8.51 2.68
CA ASP A 248 13.59 -9.93 2.42
C ASP A 248 14.86 -10.76 2.58
N ARG A 249 15.98 -10.27 2.04
CA ARG A 249 17.26 -10.98 2.02
C ARG A 249 18.44 -10.01 2.04
N VAL A 250 19.45 -10.38 2.83
CA VAL A 250 20.78 -9.75 2.85
C VAL A 250 21.78 -10.77 2.34
N ASP A 251 22.53 -10.39 1.32
CA ASP A 251 23.66 -11.17 0.84
C ASP A 251 25.00 -10.50 1.15
N ARG A 252 26.03 -11.33 1.31
CA ARG A 252 27.42 -10.94 1.48
C ARG A 252 28.25 -11.34 0.26
N GLY A 253 28.95 -10.39 -0.33
CA GLY A 253 29.95 -10.62 -1.37
C GLY A 253 31.28 -11.12 -0.82
N PRO A 254 32.16 -11.69 -1.68
CA PRO A 254 33.45 -12.24 -1.24
C PRO A 254 34.41 -11.19 -0.65
N SER A 255 34.28 -9.91 -1.04
CA SER A 255 35.07 -8.80 -0.47
C SER A 255 34.34 -8.05 0.64
N GLY A 256 33.23 -8.59 1.14
CA GLY A 256 32.42 -8.01 2.20
C GLY A 256 31.31 -7.07 1.74
N GLU A 257 31.04 -6.98 0.43
CA GLU A 257 29.95 -6.18 -0.13
C GLU A 257 28.60 -6.61 0.47
N ALA A 258 27.74 -5.66 0.80
CA ALA A 258 26.39 -5.94 1.28
C ALA A 258 25.37 -5.69 0.15
N GLU A 259 24.62 -6.72 -0.23
CA GLU A 259 23.50 -6.60 -1.17
C GLU A 259 22.17 -6.83 -0.45
N ILE A 260 21.27 -5.86 -0.55
CA ILE A 260 19.89 -6.00 -0.08
C ILE A 260 19.02 -6.43 -1.25
N ILE A 261 18.34 -7.57 -1.10
CA ILE A 261 17.48 -8.14 -2.14
C ILE A 261 16.03 -8.04 -1.68
N ASP A 262 15.16 -7.61 -2.59
CA ASP A 262 13.71 -7.51 -2.40
C ASP A 262 12.99 -8.27 -3.52
N TYR A 263 12.14 -9.21 -3.15
CA TYR A 263 11.43 -10.08 -4.08
C TYR A 263 10.13 -9.44 -4.56
N LYS A 264 9.83 -9.54 -5.85
CA LYS A 264 8.61 -9.05 -6.47
C LYS A 264 7.97 -10.14 -7.33
N TYR A 265 6.73 -10.52 -7.02
CA TYR A 265 6.00 -11.48 -7.84
C TYR A 265 5.24 -10.83 -9.00
N ARG A 266 5.99 -10.41 -10.02
CA ARG A 266 5.46 -9.94 -11.31
C ARG A 266 6.52 -10.11 -12.40
N ASP A 267 6.11 -9.97 -13.66
CA ASP A 267 7.04 -10.00 -14.79
C ASP A 267 7.94 -8.75 -14.74
N GLY A 268 9.25 -8.98 -14.81
CA GLY A 268 10.28 -7.96 -14.77
C GLY A 268 10.72 -7.40 -16.13
N LYS A 269 10.14 -7.85 -17.25
CA LYS A 269 10.60 -7.54 -18.62
C LYS A 269 10.78 -6.04 -18.92
N ASN A 270 9.92 -5.20 -18.36
CA ASN A 270 9.94 -3.74 -18.57
C ASN A 270 10.49 -2.96 -17.37
N GLU A 271 10.96 -3.65 -16.34
CA GLU A 271 11.43 -3.03 -15.10
C GLU A 271 12.85 -2.50 -15.28
N ARG A 272 13.07 -1.32 -14.71
CA ARG A 272 14.36 -0.62 -14.75
C ARG A 272 14.61 0.01 -13.40
N ALA A 273 15.88 0.30 -13.11
CA ALA A 273 16.22 1.05 -11.91
C ALA A 273 15.47 2.39 -11.92
N PRO A 274 14.69 2.72 -10.88
CA PRO A 274 13.86 3.91 -10.86
C PRO A 274 14.69 5.16 -10.52
N ILE A 275 15.80 5.39 -11.24
CA ILE A 275 16.77 6.46 -10.94
C ILE A 275 16.09 7.83 -10.94
N ASP A 276 15.30 8.15 -11.98
CA ASP A 276 14.52 9.40 -12.01
C ASP A 276 13.53 9.50 -10.84
N GLY A 277 12.90 8.38 -10.48
CA GLY A 277 11.99 8.32 -9.34
C GLY A 277 12.71 8.59 -8.02
N ILE A 278 13.93 8.08 -7.86
CA ILE A 278 14.77 8.32 -6.68
C ILE A 278 15.18 9.79 -6.61
N ARG A 279 15.72 10.35 -7.72
CA ARG A 279 16.14 11.76 -7.80
C ARG A 279 15.02 12.74 -7.42
N ASN A 280 13.79 12.42 -7.82
CA ASN A 280 12.62 13.26 -7.57
C ASN A 280 11.87 12.90 -6.27
N GLY A 281 12.41 12.01 -5.42
CA GLY A 281 11.76 11.61 -4.18
C GLY A 281 10.38 10.96 -4.40
N LEU A 282 10.22 10.19 -5.47
CA LEU A 282 9.02 9.42 -5.82
C LEU A 282 9.22 7.90 -5.64
N SER A 283 10.45 7.46 -5.33
CA SER A 283 10.80 6.08 -5.05
C SER A 283 11.78 6.04 -3.88
N HIS A 284 11.40 5.34 -2.81
CA HIS A 284 12.16 5.37 -1.54
C HIS A 284 12.60 3.99 -1.07
N GLN A 285 12.05 2.91 -1.63
CA GLN A 285 12.43 1.54 -1.24
C GLN A 285 13.93 1.29 -1.39
N ILE A 286 14.47 1.44 -2.61
CA ILE A 286 15.91 1.26 -2.89
C ILE A 286 16.80 2.19 -2.04
N PRO A 287 16.55 3.51 -1.97
CA PRO A 287 17.36 4.41 -1.13
C PRO A 287 17.39 4.02 0.35
N VAL A 288 16.25 3.68 0.95
CA VAL A 288 16.19 3.26 2.36
C VAL A 288 16.99 1.98 2.58
N TYR A 289 16.89 1.02 1.65
CA TYR A 289 17.68 -0.21 1.72
C TYR A 289 19.17 0.03 1.55
N LEU A 290 19.59 0.96 0.69
CA LEU A 290 21.00 1.33 0.53
C LEU A 290 21.56 2.06 1.76
N VAL A 291 20.76 2.91 2.42
CA VAL A 291 21.13 3.52 3.70
C VAL A 291 21.33 2.43 4.76
N PHE A 292 20.44 1.44 4.84
CA PHE A 292 20.63 0.29 5.72
C PHE A 292 21.87 -0.54 5.34
N ALA A 293 22.06 -0.86 4.06
CA ALA A 293 23.21 -1.63 3.58
C ALA A 293 24.54 -1.01 3.99
N ARG A 294 24.63 0.34 4.00
CA ARG A 294 25.84 1.06 4.44
C ARG A 294 26.20 0.86 5.90
N THR A 295 25.23 0.51 6.75
CA THR A 295 25.51 0.13 8.14
C THR A 295 26.20 -1.23 8.24
N LEU A 296 26.13 -2.05 7.18
CA LEU A 296 26.69 -3.41 7.11
C LEU A 296 28.00 -3.48 6.33
N SER A 297 28.23 -2.58 5.37
CA SER A 297 29.43 -2.53 4.53
C SER A 297 29.56 -1.18 3.82
N PRO A 298 30.77 -0.65 3.58
CA PRO A 298 30.95 0.52 2.72
C PRO A 298 30.61 0.24 1.24
N SER A 299 30.76 -1.01 0.78
CA SER A 299 30.41 -1.42 -0.58
C SER A 299 29.01 -2.02 -0.58
N VAL A 300 28.06 -1.34 -1.24
CA VAL A 300 26.63 -1.64 -1.12
C VAL A 300 25.95 -1.83 -2.47
N ARG A 301 24.90 -2.66 -2.48
CA ARG A 301 23.96 -2.83 -3.59
C ARG A 301 22.54 -3.01 -3.05
N ALA A 302 21.55 -2.59 -3.82
CA ALA A 302 20.16 -2.95 -3.57
C ALA A 302 19.53 -3.44 -4.87
N SER A 303 18.88 -4.59 -4.81
CA SER A 303 18.36 -5.31 -5.97
C SER A 303 16.90 -5.69 -5.80
N LEU A 304 16.11 -5.45 -6.85
CA LEU A 304 14.74 -5.96 -6.97
C LEU A 304 14.76 -7.20 -7.86
N PHE A 305 14.22 -8.30 -7.35
CA PHE A 305 14.18 -9.58 -8.04
C PHE A 305 12.74 -9.87 -8.47
N PHE A 306 12.50 -9.84 -9.78
CA PHE A 306 11.22 -10.14 -10.40
C PHE A 306 11.21 -11.61 -10.82
N LEU A 307 10.28 -12.39 -10.26
CA LEU A 307 10.36 -13.85 -10.35
C LEU A 307 9.29 -14.51 -11.23
N LYS A 308 8.30 -13.76 -11.72
CA LYS A 308 7.20 -14.35 -12.49
C LYS A 308 7.60 -14.51 -13.96
N GLY A 309 7.56 -15.74 -14.48
CA GLY A 309 7.92 -16.03 -15.87
C GLY A 309 9.43 -15.93 -16.13
N GLY A 310 10.24 -16.20 -15.10
CA GLY A 310 11.71 -16.15 -15.13
C GLY A 310 12.31 -15.03 -14.28
N VAL A 311 13.56 -15.25 -13.85
CA VAL A 311 14.27 -14.30 -12.98
C VAL A 311 14.78 -13.10 -13.77
N ARG A 312 14.37 -11.90 -13.34
CA ARG A 312 14.91 -10.62 -13.82
C ARG A 312 15.33 -9.78 -12.61
N THR A 313 16.49 -9.15 -12.69
CA THR A 313 17.03 -8.34 -11.60
C THR A 313 17.17 -6.88 -12.04
N VAL A 314 16.88 -5.98 -11.11
CA VAL A 314 17.14 -4.55 -11.24
C VAL A 314 18.00 -4.14 -10.05
N THR A 315 19.23 -3.72 -10.31
CA THR A 315 20.20 -3.41 -9.26
C THR A 315 20.59 -1.93 -9.32
N VAL A 316 20.69 -1.30 -8.14
CA VAL A 316 21.35 -0.01 -7.95
C VAL A 316 22.61 -0.22 -7.12
N THR A 317 23.75 0.17 -7.68
CA THR A 317 25.06 0.02 -7.05
C THR A 317 25.37 1.18 -6.10
N GLY A 318 26.36 0.99 -5.22
CA GLY A 318 26.88 2.06 -4.36
C GLY A 318 27.37 3.28 -5.14
N SER A 319 28.02 3.09 -6.31
CA SER A 319 28.46 4.20 -7.15
C SER A 319 27.30 5.04 -7.69
N GLN A 320 26.28 4.38 -8.27
CA GLN A 320 25.05 5.05 -8.73
C GLN A 320 24.33 5.75 -7.57
N TRP A 321 24.38 5.16 -6.37
CA TRP A 321 23.79 5.73 -5.18
C TRP A 321 24.50 7.02 -4.73
N GLU A 322 25.83 7.07 -4.75
CA GLU A 322 26.57 8.30 -4.43
C GLU A 322 26.22 9.45 -5.38
N GLU A 323 25.95 9.16 -6.65
CA GLU A 323 25.55 10.17 -7.64
C GLU A 323 24.18 10.80 -7.35
N ILE A 324 23.22 10.03 -6.81
CA ILE A 324 21.82 10.46 -6.68
C ILE A 324 21.35 10.69 -5.24
N ARG A 325 22.14 10.29 -4.22
CA ARG A 325 21.76 10.39 -2.80
C ARG A 325 21.45 11.82 -2.36
N GLY A 326 22.17 12.80 -2.88
CA GLY A 326 21.99 14.22 -2.51
C GLY A 326 20.66 14.76 -3.01
N GLU A 327 20.31 14.46 -4.26
CA GLU A 327 19.03 14.84 -4.87
C GLU A 327 17.86 14.16 -4.17
N TRP A 328 17.99 12.86 -3.88
CA TRP A 328 16.99 12.12 -3.12
C TRP A 328 16.78 12.69 -1.72
N ALA A 329 17.86 13.00 -0.99
CA ALA A 329 17.78 13.55 0.35
C ALA A 329 17.08 14.92 0.36
N ALA A 330 17.41 15.78 -0.61
CA ALA A 330 16.75 17.07 -0.78
C ALA A 330 15.24 16.92 -1.10
N ALA A 331 14.89 16.05 -2.05
CA ALA A 331 13.50 15.80 -2.41
C ALA A 331 12.69 15.20 -1.24
N LEU A 332 13.28 14.26 -0.50
CA LEU A 332 12.65 13.67 0.69
C LEU A 332 12.43 14.72 1.79
N ALA A 333 13.41 15.60 2.03
CA ALA A 333 13.26 16.70 2.99
C ALA A 333 12.10 17.64 2.61
N GLU A 334 11.89 17.90 1.31
CA GLU A 334 10.73 18.69 0.84
C GLU A 334 9.40 17.98 1.13
N TRP A 335 9.29 16.67 0.86
CA TRP A 335 8.08 15.89 1.18
C TRP A 335 7.78 15.87 2.68
N LEU A 336 8.81 15.71 3.51
CA LEU A 336 8.67 15.73 4.98
C LEU A 336 8.33 17.14 5.50
N GLY A 337 8.87 18.19 4.86
CA GLY A 337 8.52 19.58 5.13
C GLY A 337 7.04 19.88 4.85
N LEU A 338 6.50 19.32 3.76
CA LEU A 338 5.08 19.42 3.42
C LEU A 338 4.21 18.74 4.49
N ALA A 339 4.55 17.49 4.83
CA ALA A 339 3.81 16.72 5.83
C ALA A 339 3.83 17.40 7.21
N SER A 340 4.98 17.93 7.63
CA SER A 340 5.12 18.63 8.92
C SER A 340 4.38 19.95 8.99
N SER A 341 4.18 20.60 7.83
CA SER A 341 3.31 21.78 7.71
C SER A 341 1.81 21.44 7.84
N GLY A 342 1.46 20.16 7.97
CA GLY A 342 0.07 19.70 8.08
C GLY A 342 -0.64 19.63 6.73
N ILE A 343 0.11 19.60 5.62
CA ILE A 343 -0.42 19.71 4.27
C ILE A 343 -0.39 18.33 3.61
N PHE A 344 -1.57 17.79 3.26
CA PHE A 344 -1.71 16.42 2.73
C PHE A 344 -2.63 16.37 1.49
N PRO A 345 -2.29 17.06 0.40
CA PRO A 345 -3.15 17.14 -0.77
C PRO A 345 -3.35 15.76 -1.39
N PRO A 346 -4.57 15.45 -1.86
CA PRO A 346 -4.75 14.30 -2.72
C PRO A 346 -4.08 14.60 -4.07
N LEU A 347 -3.28 13.66 -4.56
CA LEU A 347 -2.65 13.78 -5.88
C LEU A 347 -3.23 12.70 -6.78
N PRO A 348 -4.35 12.95 -7.49
CA PRO A 348 -4.93 11.95 -8.38
C PRO A 348 -4.04 11.65 -9.57
N HIS A 349 -3.87 10.36 -9.88
CA HIS A 349 -2.99 9.90 -10.97
C HIS A 349 -3.39 10.47 -12.34
N HIS A 350 -4.68 10.78 -12.54
CA HIS A 350 -5.23 11.30 -13.78
C HIS A 350 -5.05 12.82 -13.97
N ARG A 351 -4.49 13.54 -12.98
CA ARG A 351 -4.15 14.97 -13.13
C ARG A 351 -2.70 15.30 -12.84
N PHE A 352 -1.96 14.44 -12.15
CA PHE A 352 -0.57 14.70 -11.80
C PHE A 352 0.33 13.64 -12.41
N THR A 353 1.45 14.07 -13.01
CA THR A 353 2.50 13.19 -13.53
C THR A 353 3.49 12.81 -12.43
N PHE A 354 4.38 11.84 -12.70
CA PHE A 354 5.55 11.50 -11.88
C PHE A 354 6.78 12.00 -12.65
N ALA A 355 7.32 13.16 -12.26
CA ALA A 355 8.43 13.79 -12.99
C ALA A 355 8.18 13.86 -14.51
N GLY A 356 6.98 14.31 -14.92
CA GLY A 356 6.58 14.43 -16.33
C GLY A 356 6.09 13.14 -17.00
N LYS A 357 6.23 11.98 -16.34
CA LYS A 357 5.76 10.69 -16.88
C LYS A 357 4.35 10.35 -16.38
N TYR A 358 3.57 9.62 -17.18
CA TYR A 358 2.27 9.14 -16.76
C TYR A 358 2.39 8.14 -15.61
N PRO A 359 1.75 8.39 -14.45
CA PRO A 359 1.80 7.45 -13.34
C PRO A 359 0.94 6.22 -13.59
N PRO A 360 1.18 5.13 -12.84
CA PRO A 360 0.23 4.02 -12.75
C PRO A 360 -1.14 4.50 -12.26
N ARG A 361 -2.22 3.81 -12.64
CA ARG A 361 -3.61 4.17 -12.30
C ARG A 361 -3.98 3.84 -10.85
N TYR A 362 -3.25 4.41 -9.90
CA TYR A 362 -3.37 4.05 -8.49
C TYR A 362 -4.63 4.59 -7.80
N CYS A 363 -5.44 5.43 -8.45
CA CYS A 363 -6.72 5.83 -7.87
C CYS A 363 -7.78 4.74 -8.02
N ASP A 364 -7.67 3.91 -9.07
CA ASP A 364 -8.68 2.90 -9.41
C ASP A 364 -8.73 1.81 -8.34
N ALA A 365 -7.55 1.38 -7.87
CA ALA A 365 -7.38 0.44 -6.77
C ALA A 365 -7.08 1.13 -5.43
N CYS A 366 -7.49 2.40 -5.26
CA CYS A 366 -7.23 3.11 -4.00
C CYS A 366 -8.16 2.58 -2.89
N PRO A 367 -7.61 2.09 -1.76
CA PRO A 367 -8.43 1.55 -0.67
C PRO A 367 -9.20 2.64 0.10
N PHE A 368 -8.93 3.92 -0.18
CA PHE A 368 -9.62 5.07 0.41
C PHE A 368 -10.42 5.86 -0.64
N LYS A 369 -10.77 5.24 -1.78
CA LYS A 369 -11.48 5.91 -2.88
C LYS A 369 -12.80 6.56 -2.42
N ASP A 370 -13.52 5.93 -1.50
CA ASP A 370 -14.81 6.42 -0.97
C ASP A 370 -14.65 7.67 -0.09
N HIS A 371 -13.46 7.90 0.47
CA HIS A 371 -13.14 9.10 1.25
C HIS A 371 -12.46 10.20 0.42
N CYS A 372 -12.32 10.01 -0.90
CA CYS A 372 -11.54 10.89 -1.75
C CYS A 372 -12.45 11.62 -2.77
N ARG A 373 -12.64 12.93 -2.57
CA ARG A 373 -13.46 13.78 -3.44
C ARG A 373 -12.88 14.04 -4.84
N VAL A 374 -11.62 13.67 -5.05
CA VAL A 374 -10.95 13.73 -6.37
C VAL A 374 -10.71 12.32 -6.93
N SER A 375 -11.35 11.30 -6.35
CA SER A 375 -11.37 9.95 -6.91
C SER A 375 -12.18 9.94 -8.21
N PRO A 376 -11.76 9.19 -9.24
CA PRO A 376 -12.60 8.95 -10.42
C PRO A 376 -13.99 8.40 -10.09
N SER A 377 -14.14 7.72 -8.94
CA SER A 377 -15.42 7.14 -8.49
C SER A 377 -16.33 8.13 -7.76
N PHE A 378 -15.89 9.37 -7.51
CA PHE A 378 -16.69 10.37 -6.78
C PHE A 378 -17.56 11.20 -7.73
N GLU A 379 -18.84 11.33 -7.39
CA GLU A 379 -19.77 12.21 -8.11
C GLU A 379 -19.42 13.69 -7.84
N GLY A 380 -19.14 14.47 -8.88
CA GLY A 380 -18.58 15.82 -8.74
C GLY A 380 -17.05 15.87 -8.71
N ALA A 381 -16.35 14.76 -9.00
CA ALA A 381 -14.89 14.71 -8.98
C ALA A 381 -14.23 15.77 -9.88
N LYS A 382 -14.86 16.15 -11.01
CA LYS A 382 -14.31 17.16 -11.93
C LYS A 382 -14.13 18.51 -11.24
N GLU A 383 -15.16 19.01 -10.58
CA GLU A 383 -15.17 20.33 -9.91
C GLU A 383 -14.15 20.39 -8.77
N GLU A 384 -14.13 19.36 -7.92
CA GLU A 384 -13.17 19.23 -6.81
C GLU A 384 -11.73 19.13 -7.31
N THR A 385 -11.53 18.43 -8.43
CA THR A 385 -10.21 18.28 -9.04
C THR A 385 -9.73 19.56 -9.69
N ASP A 386 -10.59 20.30 -10.36
CA ASP A 386 -10.24 21.60 -10.95
C ASP A 386 -9.98 22.64 -9.85
N ALA A 387 -10.72 22.59 -8.74
CA ALA A 387 -10.45 23.40 -7.54
C ALA A 387 -9.09 23.04 -6.92
N LEU A 388 -8.76 21.75 -6.80
CA LEU A 388 -7.45 21.29 -6.35
C LEU A 388 -6.33 21.84 -7.22
N ILE A 389 -6.45 21.75 -8.56
CA ILE A 389 -5.43 22.25 -9.50
C ILE A 389 -5.20 23.75 -9.28
N ARG A 390 -6.27 24.56 -9.23
CA ARG A 390 -6.17 26.00 -8.97
C ARG A 390 -5.44 26.31 -7.67
N ARG A 391 -5.70 25.53 -6.61
CA ARG A 391 -5.05 25.74 -5.31
C ARG A 391 -3.59 25.32 -5.31
N VAL A 392 -3.25 24.20 -5.95
CA VAL A 392 -1.86 23.74 -6.07
C VAL A 392 -1.00 24.75 -6.84
N THR A 393 -1.56 25.44 -7.84
CA THR A 393 -0.85 26.48 -8.61
C THR A 393 -0.77 27.83 -7.91
N THR A 394 -1.72 28.17 -7.03
CA THR A 394 -1.78 29.50 -6.39
C THR A 394 -1.21 29.54 -4.98
N GLU A 395 -1.23 28.43 -4.23
CA GLU A 395 -0.74 28.38 -2.85
C GLU A 395 0.78 28.13 -2.81
N PRO A 396 1.59 29.05 -2.25
CA PRO A 396 3.04 28.88 -2.17
C PRO A 396 3.48 27.63 -1.39
N ALA A 397 2.65 27.15 -0.46
CA ALA A 397 2.93 25.94 0.30
C ALA A 397 2.79 24.66 -0.53
N LEU A 398 2.01 24.70 -1.62
CA LEU A 398 1.75 23.58 -2.53
C LEU A 398 2.61 23.64 -3.80
N SER A 399 3.19 24.79 -4.14
CA SER A 399 4.00 24.98 -5.35
C SER A 399 5.20 24.02 -5.42
N LYS A 400 5.77 23.62 -4.27
CA LYS A 400 6.84 22.62 -4.19
C LYS A 400 6.43 21.26 -4.76
N ILE A 401 5.15 20.91 -4.65
CA ILE A 401 4.62 19.65 -5.16
C ILE A 401 4.68 19.60 -6.68
N ILE A 402 4.47 20.74 -7.36
CA ILE A 402 4.49 20.83 -8.83
C ILE A 402 5.85 20.42 -9.38
N ARG A 403 6.95 20.70 -8.65
CA ARG A 403 8.30 20.30 -9.03
C ARG A 403 8.42 18.79 -9.25
N PHE A 404 7.88 17.98 -8.34
CA PHE A 404 7.99 16.52 -8.38
C PHE A 404 6.79 15.85 -9.06
N ARG A 405 5.63 16.50 -8.96
CA ARG A 405 4.32 16.03 -9.41
C ARG A 405 3.66 17.12 -10.27
N PRO A 406 4.17 17.40 -11.48
CA PRO A 406 3.57 18.42 -12.33
C PRO A 406 2.16 18.03 -12.77
N GLY A 407 1.32 19.04 -13.01
CA GLY A 407 0.01 18.83 -13.63
C GLY A 407 0.16 18.17 -15.02
N ARG A 408 -0.82 17.35 -15.40
CA ARG A 408 -0.95 16.90 -16.80
C ARG A 408 -1.44 18.09 -17.62
N GLU A 409 -0.75 18.37 -18.72
CA GLU A 409 -1.30 19.22 -19.77
C GLU A 409 -2.56 18.53 -20.32
N SER A 410 -3.61 19.32 -20.50
CA SER A 410 -4.95 18.86 -20.91
C SER A 410 -4.98 18.40 -22.35
#